data_AF-A0A9P7SRV3-F1
#
_entry.id   AF-A0A9P7SRV3-F1
#
_cell.length_a   1.000
_cell.length_b   1.000
_cell.length_c   1.000
_cell.angle_alpha   90.00
_cell.angle_beta   90.00
_cell.angle_gamma   90.00
#
_symmetry.space_group_name_H-M   'P 1'
#
loop_
_entity.id
_entity.type
_entity.pdbx_description
1 polymer ?
#
loop_
_entity_poly.entity_id
_entity_poly.type
_entity_poly.pdbx_seq_one_letter_code
_entity_poly.pdbx_strand_id
1 'polypeptide(L)'
;MGVPKQSSQSQPYVNPKPWTLDSTHPRSITKKIQKSSANLPSASPTNRQSSNHRRHGHHVRGTHRSSPKSDNVYLKLLVKLYRFLARRTDASFNKVILRRLFMSKINRPPVSLSRIVGNINKDAEEKRTVVVVGTVTDDNRLLTVPKVTVAALRFTSTARARIVKAGGEAITLDQLALRAPTGSNTLLLRGPKNAREAVKHFGMGPHKHKKPHVVSKGRKFERARGRRRSRGFKV
;
A
#
# COMPACT_ATOMS: atom_id res chain seq x y z
N MET A 1 -78.34 -28.87 -7.41
CA MET A 1 -78.52 -28.33 -6.04
C MET A 1 -77.15 -27.85 -5.57
N GLY A 2 -76.85 -26.55 -5.61
CA GLY A 2 -76.88 -25.64 -4.45
C GLY A 2 -75.72 -25.97 -3.50
N VAL A 3 -74.74 -25.13 -3.15
CA VAL A 3 -74.62 -23.67 -2.92
C VAL A 3 -73.10 -23.33 -2.95
N PRO A 4 -72.66 -22.09 -3.30
CA PRO A 4 -71.26 -21.71 -3.43
C PRO A 4 -70.65 -21.18 -2.11
N LYS A 5 -69.33 -21.31 -1.92
CA LYS A 5 -68.58 -20.61 -0.87
C LYS A 5 -67.26 -19.99 -1.37
N GLN A 6 -67.36 -18.66 -1.49
CA GLN A 6 -66.43 -17.62 -1.04
C GLN A 6 -65.02 -17.53 -1.63
N SER A 7 -64.91 -16.50 -2.48
CA SER A 7 -63.77 -15.68 -2.84
C SER A 7 -62.87 -15.26 -1.67
N SER A 8 -61.58 -15.57 -1.76
CA SER A 8 -60.53 -14.83 -1.05
C SER A 8 -59.95 -13.77 -1.99
N GLN A 9 -60.43 -12.52 -1.84
CA GLN A 9 -59.88 -11.36 -2.52
C GLN A 9 -58.46 -11.07 -2.01
N SER A 10 -57.49 -11.06 -2.92
CA SER A 10 -56.19 -10.45 -2.73
C SER A 10 -56.35 -8.92 -2.79
N GLN A 11 -56.06 -8.23 -1.68
CA GLN A 11 -55.93 -6.77 -1.72
C GLN A 11 -54.55 -6.38 -2.28
N PRO A 12 -54.48 -5.51 -3.30
CA PRO A 12 -53.21 -4.93 -3.73
C PRO A 12 -52.77 -3.81 -2.76
N TYR A 13 -51.50 -3.87 -2.39
CA TYR A 13 -50.79 -2.89 -1.57
C TYR A 13 -50.84 -1.50 -2.25
N VAL A 14 -51.43 -0.51 -1.58
CA VAL A 14 -51.54 0.87 -2.06
C VAL A 14 -50.24 1.62 -1.76
N ASN A 15 -49.56 2.10 -2.81
CA ASN A 15 -48.38 2.97 -2.68
C ASN A 15 -48.77 4.33 -2.07
N PRO A 16 -48.09 4.82 -1.02
CA PRO A 16 -48.30 6.16 -0.52
C PRO A 16 -47.65 7.21 -1.43
N LYS A 17 -48.39 8.30 -1.65
CA LYS A 17 -48.11 9.43 -2.55
C LYS A 17 -46.82 10.21 -2.18
N PRO A 18 -46.16 10.86 -3.16
CA PRO A 18 -45.00 11.73 -2.92
C PRO A 18 -45.41 13.04 -2.23
N TRP A 19 -44.60 13.46 -1.26
CA TRP A 19 -44.74 14.69 -0.49
C TRP A 19 -44.43 15.91 -1.37
N THR A 20 -45.40 16.81 -1.49
CA THR A 20 -45.28 18.13 -2.12
C THR A 20 -44.66 19.14 -1.16
N LEU A 21 -43.79 20.00 -1.68
CA LEU A 21 -43.25 21.18 -1.00
C LEU A 21 -44.38 22.14 -0.59
N ASP A 22 -44.40 22.54 0.67
CA ASP A 22 -45.16 23.71 1.12
C ASP A 22 -44.20 24.85 1.48
N SER A 23 -44.45 25.99 0.87
CA SER A 23 -43.71 27.25 1.00
C SER A 23 -44.50 28.22 1.89
N THR A 24 -44.03 28.51 3.10
CA THR A 24 -44.45 29.70 3.89
C THR A 24 -43.37 30.13 4.91
N HIS A 25 -42.54 31.11 4.49
CA HIS A 25 -41.95 32.30 5.17
C HIS A 25 -41.84 32.37 6.72
N PRO A 26 -40.75 32.95 7.30
CA PRO A 26 -40.67 34.43 7.38
C PRO A 26 -39.29 35.09 7.21
N ARG A 27 -39.39 36.38 6.85
CA ARG A 27 -38.37 37.40 6.67
C ARG A 27 -37.40 37.52 7.86
N SER A 28 -36.10 37.63 7.59
CA SER A 28 -35.13 38.27 8.49
C SER A 28 -34.15 39.16 7.72
N ILE A 29 -34.46 40.45 7.76
CA ILE A 29 -33.59 41.63 7.91
C ILE A 29 -32.12 41.44 7.49
N THR A 30 -31.81 41.79 6.24
CA THR A 30 -30.45 42.14 5.84
C THR A 30 -30.17 43.60 6.19
N LYS A 31 -29.32 43.83 7.20
CA LYS A 31 -28.73 45.15 7.45
C LYS A 31 -27.78 45.49 6.29
N LYS A 32 -28.19 46.45 5.44
CA LYS A 32 -27.28 47.26 4.64
C LYS A 32 -26.36 48.02 5.60
N ILE A 33 -25.08 47.64 5.66
CA ILE A 33 -24.02 48.49 6.18
C ILE A 33 -23.32 49.06 4.94
N GLN A 34 -23.58 50.33 4.65
CA GLN A 34 -22.77 51.13 3.74
C GLN A 34 -21.37 51.25 4.35
N LYS A 35 -20.36 50.67 3.70
CA LYS A 35 -18.96 51.03 3.97
C LYS A 35 -18.63 52.27 3.14
N SER A 36 -18.57 53.40 3.83
CA SER A 36 -17.88 54.60 3.38
C SER A 36 -16.43 54.26 3.00
N SER A 37 -16.03 54.64 1.79
CA SER A 37 -14.66 54.58 1.31
C SER A 37 -13.79 55.56 2.09
N ALA A 38 -12.97 55.04 3.00
CA ALA A 38 -11.79 55.74 3.47
C ALA A 38 -10.58 55.03 2.85
N ASN A 39 -9.86 55.76 1.98
CA ASN A 39 -8.60 55.33 1.39
C ASN A 39 -7.58 55.03 2.50
N LEU A 40 -7.30 53.74 2.71
CA LEU A 40 -6.13 53.28 3.43
C LEU A 40 -5.05 52.94 2.40
N PRO A 41 -3.80 53.44 2.54
CA PRO A 41 -2.73 53.12 1.60
C PRO A 41 -2.47 51.62 1.63
N SER A 42 -2.55 50.99 0.46
CA SER A 42 -2.19 49.59 0.27
C SER A 42 -0.70 49.40 0.54
N ALA A 43 -0.35 49.02 1.76
CA ALA A 43 0.97 48.50 2.06
C ALA A 43 1.10 47.16 1.32
N SER A 44 1.76 47.19 0.15
CA SER A 44 2.16 45.98 -0.54
C SER A 44 2.95 45.12 0.45
N PRO A 45 2.61 43.83 0.65
CA PRO A 45 3.45 42.98 1.47
C PRO A 45 4.79 42.91 0.74
N THR A 46 5.81 43.54 1.32
CA THR A 46 7.18 43.36 0.86
C THR A 46 7.42 41.87 0.90
N ASN A 47 7.55 41.27 -0.29
CA ASN A 47 7.92 39.88 -0.45
C ASN A 47 9.35 39.77 0.06
N ARG A 48 9.50 39.65 1.38
CA ARG A 48 10.73 39.21 2.01
C ARG A 48 10.83 37.74 1.64
N GLN A 49 11.36 37.51 0.44
CA GLN A 49 11.95 36.24 0.07
C GLN A 49 13.06 36.01 1.09
N SER A 50 12.69 35.40 2.21
CA SER A 50 13.64 34.73 3.08
C SER A 50 14.19 33.61 2.21
N SER A 51 15.26 33.95 1.49
CA SER A 51 16.09 33.00 0.77
C SER A 51 16.72 32.13 1.83
N ASN A 52 15.98 31.11 2.25
CA ASN A 52 16.48 30.01 3.07
C ASN A 52 17.49 29.22 2.21
N HIS A 53 18.65 29.82 1.97
CA HIS A 53 19.87 29.13 1.60
C HIS A 53 20.26 28.29 2.81
N ARG A 54 19.58 27.15 2.97
CA ARG A 54 20.02 26.10 3.89
C ARG A 54 21.40 25.68 3.40
N ARG A 55 22.44 26.24 4.02
CA ARG A 55 23.83 25.83 3.80
C ARG A 55 23.86 24.31 3.90
N HIS A 56 24.17 23.64 2.79
CA HIS A 56 24.30 22.19 2.78
C HIS A 56 25.37 21.83 3.82
N GLY A 57 25.02 20.97 4.77
CA GLY A 57 25.96 20.55 5.80
C GLY A 57 27.23 19.99 5.17
N HIS A 58 28.39 20.46 5.61
CA HIS A 58 29.67 19.87 5.21
C HIS A 58 29.77 18.44 5.79
N HIS A 59 30.40 17.50 5.06
CA HIS A 59 30.57 16.10 5.46
C HIS A 59 29.27 15.27 5.66
N VAL A 60 28.21 15.57 4.91
CA VAL A 60 26.98 14.77 4.94
C VAL A 60 27.22 13.41 4.27
N ARG A 61 27.12 12.33 5.06
CA ARG A 61 27.15 10.95 4.55
C ARG A 61 25.96 10.68 3.63
N GLY A 62 26.19 9.87 2.60
CA GLY A 62 25.12 9.39 1.73
C GLY A 62 24.01 8.68 2.51
N THR A 63 22.75 8.99 2.19
CA THR A 63 21.57 8.45 2.89
C THR A 63 21.28 6.98 2.51
N HIS A 64 21.84 6.52 1.38
CA HIS A 64 21.61 5.19 0.86
C HIS A 64 22.66 4.19 1.33
N ARG A 65 22.22 2.94 1.51
CA ARG A 65 23.13 1.83 1.81
C ARG A 65 23.95 1.47 0.57
N SER A 66 25.26 1.37 0.74
CA SER A 66 26.22 0.95 -0.29
C SER A 66 26.53 -0.55 -0.25
N SER A 67 26.25 -1.21 0.88
CA SER A 67 26.49 -2.64 1.10
C SER A 67 25.39 -3.26 1.99
N PRO A 68 25.18 -4.58 1.94
CA PRO A 68 24.29 -5.24 2.90
C PRO A 68 24.98 -5.26 4.28
N LYS A 69 24.23 -4.93 5.34
CA LYS A 69 24.71 -5.08 6.74
C LYS A 69 24.86 -6.56 7.17
N SER A 70 24.31 -7.50 6.39
CA SER A 70 24.32 -8.92 6.76
C SER A 70 25.64 -9.59 6.38
N ASP A 71 26.14 -10.44 7.27
CA ASP A 71 27.40 -11.17 7.07
C ASP A 71 27.30 -12.47 6.27
N ASN A 72 26.10 -12.82 5.78
CA ASN A 72 25.88 -14.01 4.97
C ASN A 72 26.77 -13.98 3.71
N VAL A 73 27.67 -14.98 3.60
CA VAL A 73 28.63 -15.14 2.50
C VAL A 73 27.93 -15.23 1.14
N TYR A 74 26.87 -16.04 1.03
CA TYR A 74 26.11 -16.19 -0.23
C TYR A 74 25.45 -14.88 -0.67
N LEU A 75 24.98 -14.06 0.27
CA LEU A 75 24.45 -12.75 -0.06
C LEU A 75 25.54 -11.80 -0.56
N LYS A 76 26.75 -11.87 0.02
CA LYS A 76 27.92 -11.10 -0.43
C LYS A 76 28.35 -11.52 -1.84
N LEU A 77 28.33 -12.82 -2.16
CA LEU A 77 28.59 -13.33 -3.51
C LEU A 77 27.57 -12.82 -4.52
N LEU A 78 26.28 -12.86 -4.18
CA LEU A 78 25.21 -12.38 -5.04
C LEU A 78 25.29 -10.86 -5.27
N VAL A 79 25.68 -10.11 -4.26
CA VAL A 79 26.01 -8.68 -4.40
C VAL A 79 27.20 -8.45 -5.31
N LYS A 80 28.27 -9.27 -5.22
CA LYS A 80 29.44 -9.17 -6.10
C LYS A 80 29.03 -9.36 -7.57
N LEU A 81 28.20 -10.37 -7.84
CA LEU A 81 27.63 -10.64 -9.17
C LEU A 81 26.79 -9.46 -9.69
N TYR A 82 25.78 -9.02 -8.94
CA TYR A 82 24.91 -7.92 -9.40
C TYR A 82 25.61 -6.57 -9.44
N ARG A 83 26.69 -6.37 -8.66
CA ARG A 83 27.53 -5.17 -8.77
C ARG A 83 28.37 -5.17 -10.05
N PHE A 84 28.83 -6.34 -10.48
CA PHE A 84 29.48 -6.49 -11.79
C PHE A 84 28.47 -6.22 -12.93
N LEU A 85 27.32 -6.88 -12.90
CA LEU A 85 26.29 -6.71 -13.94
C LEU A 85 25.79 -5.27 -14.03
N ALA A 86 25.45 -4.63 -12.90
CA ALA A 86 24.96 -3.25 -12.87
C ALA A 86 25.97 -2.23 -13.40
N ARG A 87 27.27 -2.56 -13.39
CA ARG A 87 28.34 -1.71 -13.92
C ARG A 87 28.64 -1.97 -15.39
N ARG A 88 28.38 -3.18 -15.91
CA ARG A 88 28.79 -3.60 -17.26
C ARG A 88 27.67 -3.72 -18.29
N THR A 89 26.42 -3.86 -17.87
CA THR A 89 25.28 -4.13 -18.77
C THR A 89 24.38 -2.91 -19.00
N ASP A 90 24.62 -1.81 -18.30
CA ASP A 90 23.80 -0.57 -18.29
C ASP A 90 22.29 -0.71 -18.05
N ALA A 91 21.80 -1.93 -17.78
CA ALA A 91 20.40 -2.20 -17.50
C ALA A 91 19.96 -1.61 -16.15
N SER A 92 18.86 -0.84 -16.16
CA SER A 92 18.25 -0.27 -14.96
C SER A 92 17.79 -1.35 -13.96
N PHE A 93 17.36 -2.51 -14.48
CA PHE A 93 16.97 -3.69 -13.72
C PHE A 93 18.05 -4.13 -12.72
N ASN A 94 19.30 -4.26 -13.18
CA ASN A 94 20.41 -4.70 -12.34
C ASN A 94 20.72 -3.70 -11.22
N LYS A 95 20.65 -2.40 -11.52
CA LYS A 95 20.78 -1.32 -10.52
C LYS A 95 19.67 -1.42 -9.46
N VAL A 96 18.46 -1.79 -9.86
CA VAL A 96 17.33 -1.99 -8.92
C VAL A 96 17.53 -3.24 -8.06
N ILE A 97 17.94 -4.37 -8.61
CA ILE A 97 18.21 -5.59 -7.82
C ILE A 97 19.31 -5.33 -6.80
N LEU A 98 20.44 -4.72 -7.22
CA LEU A 98 21.55 -4.41 -6.34
C LEU A 98 21.10 -3.56 -5.14
N ARG A 99 20.34 -2.49 -5.38
CA ARG A 99 19.76 -1.66 -4.31
C ARG A 99 18.84 -2.46 -3.39
N ARG A 100 18.08 -3.42 -3.92
CA ARG A 100 17.17 -4.28 -3.14
C ARG A 100 17.92 -5.32 -2.29
N LEU A 101 19.07 -5.81 -2.72
CA LEU A 101 19.90 -6.73 -1.93
C LEU A 101 20.44 -6.07 -0.65
N PHE A 102 20.68 -4.77 -0.67
CA PHE A 102 21.15 -4.00 0.50
C PHE A 102 20.07 -3.73 1.55
N MET A 103 18.80 -3.95 1.21
CA MET A 103 17.68 -3.61 2.06
C MET A 103 17.61 -4.47 3.33
N SER A 104 17.18 -3.87 4.44
CA SER A 104 16.88 -4.60 5.68
C SER A 104 15.67 -5.53 5.50
N LYS A 105 15.50 -6.49 6.43
CA LYS A 105 14.36 -7.42 6.44
C LYS A 105 13.01 -6.69 6.38
N ILE A 106 12.86 -5.60 7.13
CA ILE A 106 11.66 -4.74 7.12
C ILE A 106 11.32 -4.21 5.72
N ASN A 107 12.35 -3.88 4.93
CA ASN A 107 12.21 -3.30 3.60
C ASN A 107 12.13 -4.34 2.46
N ARG A 108 12.28 -5.62 2.81
CA ARG A 108 12.08 -6.81 1.97
C ARG A 108 10.93 -7.66 2.54
N PRO A 109 9.69 -7.13 2.59
CA PRO A 109 8.54 -7.90 3.04
C PRO A 109 8.33 -9.13 2.15
N PRO A 110 7.78 -10.23 2.70
CA PRO A 110 7.48 -11.43 1.92
C PRO A 110 6.43 -11.13 0.84
N VAL A 111 6.47 -11.93 -0.23
CA VAL A 111 5.52 -11.87 -1.33
C VAL A 111 4.77 -13.20 -1.37
N SER A 112 3.43 -13.16 -1.34
CA SER A 112 2.60 -14.35 -1.44
C SER A 112 2.42 -14.82 -2.88
N LEU A 113 2.16 -16.11 -3.08
CA LEU A 113 1.78 -16.67 -4.39
C LEU A 113 0.56 -15.95 -4.99
N SER A 114 -0.45 -15.64 -4.16
CA SER A 114 -1.63 -14.87 -4.58
C SER A 114 -1.28 -13.50 -5.18
N ARG A 115 -0.29 -12.81 -4.61
CA ARG A 115 0.19 -11.53 -5.13
C ARG A 115 0.94 -11.71 -6.44
N ILE A 116 1.71 -12.79 -6.59
CA ILE A 116 2.39 -13.11 -7.86
C ILE A 116 1.33 -13.32 -8.94
N VAL A 117 0.35 -14.18 -8.71
CA VAL A 117 -0.72 -14.49 -9.66
C VAL A 117 -1.56 -13.26 -10.01
N GLY A 118 -1.91 -12.43 -9.03
CA GLY A 118 -2.68 -11.21 -9.27
C GLY A 118 -1.93 -10.13 -10.05
N ASN A 119 -0.61 -10.24 -10.19
CA ASN A 119 0.21 -9.29 -10.95
C ASN A 119 0.70 -9.84 -12.30
N ILE A 120 0.43 -11.11 -12.59
CA ILE A 120 0.71 -11.70 -13.91
C ILE A 120 -0.49 -11.38 -14.80
N ASN A 121 -0.22 -10.78 -15.96
CA ASN A 121 -1.24 -10.59 -16.99
C ASN A 121 -1.62 -11.98 -17.53
N LYS A 122 -2.88 -12.35 -17.40
CA LYS A 122 -3.39 -13.64 -17.91
C LYS A 122 -3.39 -13.68 -19.44
N ASP A 123 -3.53 -12.51 -20.06
CA ASP A 123 -3.74 -12.34 -21.51
C ASP A 123 -2.44 -12.04 -22.27
N ALA A 124 -1.29 -12.05 -21.59
CA ALA A 124 -0.01 -11.87 -22.25
C ALA A 124 0.47 -13.21 -22.85
N GLU A 125 0.74 -13.22 -24.15
CA GLU A 125 1.31 -14.39 -24.85
C GLU A 125 2.69 -14.77 -24.27
N GLU A 126 3.47 -13.79 -23.80
CA GLU A 126 4.77 -14.02 -23.19
C GLU A 126 4.72 -14.18 -21.67
N LYS A 127 5.11 -15.36 -21.20
CA LYS A 127 5.24 -15.68 -19.77
C LYS A 127 6.48 -15.00 -19.17
N ARG A 128 6.26 -13.82 -18.59
CA ARG A 128 7.28 -13.08 -17.82
C ARG A 128 7.81 -13.88 -16.64
N THR A 129 9.13 -13.81 -16.42
CA THR A 129 9.75 -14.36 -15.20
C THR A 129 9.57 -13.39 -14.04
N VAL A 130 8.94 -13.85 -12.96
CA VAL A 130 8.67 -13.01 -11.79
C VAL A 130 9.86 -12.96 -10.85
N VAL A 131 10.32 -11.78 -10.49
CA VAL A 131 11.53 -11.58 -9.67
C VAL A 131 11.18 -10.95 -8.33
N VAL A 132 11.55 -11.64 -7.24
CA VAL A 132 11.31 -11.21 -5.87
C VAL A 132 12.61 -11.19 -5.08
N VAL A 133 13.13 -10.00 -4.79
CA VAL A 133 14.30 -9.83 -3.89
C VAL A 133 13.84 -9.92 -2.43
N GLY A 134 13.49 -11.14 -2.01
CA GLY A 134 12.88 -11.41 -0.71
C GLY A 134 12.47 -12.88 -0.57
N THR A 135 11.58 -13.15 0.38
CA THR A 135 11.01 -14.49 0.60
C THR A 135 9.66 -14.61 -0.10
N VAL A 136 9.44 -15.73 -0.78
CA VAL A 136 8.14 -16.09 -1.35
C VAL A 136 7.41 -17.05 -0.40
N THR A 137 6.20 -16.67 -0.01
CA THR A 137 5.35 -17.42 0.93
C THR A 137 4.14 -18.02 0.21
N ASP A 138 3.68 -19.16 0.72
CA ASP A 138 2.43 -19.75 0.26
C ASP A 138 1.21 -18.92 0.69
N ASP A 139 0.10 -19.12 0.00
CA ASP A 139 -1.21 -18.60 0.35
C ASP A 139 -2.28 -19.66 0.05
N ASN A 140 -2.75 -20.35 1.09
CA ASN A 140 -3.73 -21.43 0.99
C ASN A 140 -5.09 -20.97 0.43
N ARG A 141 -5.37 -19.65 0.45
CA ARG A 141 -6.60 -19.09 -0.12
C ARG A 141 -6.62 -19.13 -1.64
N LEU A 142 -5.44 -19.14 -2.26
CA LEU A 142 -5.33 -19.40 -3.69
C LEU A 142 -5.45 -20.91 -3.89
N LEU A 143 -6.44 -21.38 -4.63
CA LEU A 143 -6.65 -22.82 -4.85
C LEU A 143 -5.74 -23.35 -5.94
N THR A 144 -5.77 -22.73 -7.11
CA THR A 144 -5.01 -23.13 -8.29
C THR A 144 -3.86 -22.15 -8.53
N VAL A 145 -2.65 -22.70 -8.69
CA VAL A 145 -1.45 -21.93 -9.03
C VAL A 145 -1.19 -22.13 -10.53
N PRO A 146 -1.09 -21.07 -11.34
CA PRO A 146 -0.74 -21.18 -12.75
C PRO A 146 0.75 -21.57 -12.90
N LYS A 147 1.11 -22.11 -14.07
CA LYS A 147 2.51 -22.37 -14.42
C LYS A 147 3.29 -21.05 -14.51
N VAL A 148 4.18 -20.82 -13.54
CA VAL A 148 4.95 -19.57 -13.42
C VAL A 148 6.42 -19.85 -13.10
N THR A 149 7.28 -19.01 -13.65
CA THR A 149 8.71 -19.01 -13.33
C THR A 149 8.99 -17.88 -12.35
N VAL A 150 9.48 -18.21 -11.15
CA VAL A 150 9.71 -17.25 -10.08
C VAL A 150 11.17 -17.32 -9.63
N ALA A 151 11.87 -16.19 -9.68
CA ALA A 151 13.21 -16.03 -9.14
C ALA A 151 13.17 -15.30 -7.80
N ALA A 152 13.72 -15.89 -6.73
CA ALA A 152 13.71 -15.27 -5.41
C ALA A 152 14.94 -15.60 -4.56
N LEU A 153 15.12 -14.88 -3.44
CA LEU A 153 16.19 -15.19 -2.47
C LEU A 153 15.85 -16.45 -1.67
N ARG A 154 14.58 -16.63 -1.29
CA ARG A 154 14.12 -17.75 -0.48
C ARG A 154 12.69 -18.12 -0.86
N PHE A 155 12.39 -19.40 -0.79
CA PHE A 155 11.03 -19.94 -0.89
C PHE A 155 10.71 -20.66 0.42
N THR A 156 9.46 -20.53 0.88
CA THR A 156 8.90 -21.48 1.85
C THR A 156 8.75 -22.85 1.18
N SER A 157 8.84 -23.93 1.97
CA SER A 157 8.75 -25.31 1.46
C SER A 157 7.44 -25.54 0.69
N THR A 158 6.33 -25.11 1.27
CA THR A 158 4.99 -25.21 0.67
C THR A 158 4.87 -24.38 -0.61
N ALA A 159 5.37 -23.15 -0.63
CA ALA A 159 5.34 -22.32 -1.84
C ALA A 159 6.13 -22.96 -3.00
N ARG A 160 7.32 -23.51 -2.69
CA ARG A 160 8.13 -24.21 -3.69
C ARG A 160 7.39 -25.43 -4.23
N ALA A 161 6.84 -26.27 -3.35
CA ALA A 161 6.10 -27.47 -3.74
C ALA A 161 4.91 -27.15 -4.65
N ARG A 162 4.16 -26.08 -4.35
CA ARG A 162 3.01 -25.67 -5.18
C ARG A 162 3.40 -25.11 -6.54
N ILE A 163 4.48 -24.33 -6.63
CA ILE A 163 5.00 -23.84 -7.91
C ILE A 163 5.42 -25.02 -8.80
N VAL A 164 6.18 -25.97 -8.24
CA VAL A 164 6.65 -27.15 -8.98
C VAL A 164 5.49 -28.06 -9.38
N LYS A 165 4.50 -28.27 -8.48
CA LYS A 165 3.29 -29.05 -8.79
C LYS A 165 2.48 -28.45 -9.94
N ALA A 166 2.48 -27.12 -10.08
CA ALA A 166 1.85 -26.43 -11.21
C ALA A 166 2.68 -26.50 -12.51
N GLY A 167 3.82 -27.21 -12.52
CA GLY A 167 4.74 -27.27 -13.64
C GLY A 167 5.57 -26.00 -13.85
N GLY A 168 5.63 -25.13 -12.84
CA GLY A 168 6.46 -23.92 -12.82
C GLY A 168 7.87 -24.16 -12.27
N GLU A 169 8.70 -23.12 -12.29
CA GLU A 169 10.09 -23.18 -11.85
C GLU A 169 10.38 -22.18 -10.72
N ALA A 170 11.04 -22.65 -9.66
CA ALA A 170 11.51 -21.82 -8.55
C ALA A 170 13.04 -21.65 -8.66
N ILE A 171 13.47 -20.47 -9.11
CA ILE A 171 14.84 -20.16 -9.54
C ILE A 171 15.55 -19.25 -8.53
N THR A 172 16.88 -19.31 -8.46
CA THR A 172 17.70 -18.36 -7.69
C THR A 172 18.08 -17.12 -8.51
N LEU A 173 18.55 -16.05 -7.87
CA LEU A 173 18.89 -14.82 -8.61
C LEU A 173 20.17 -14.95 -9.45
N ASP A 174 21.09 -15.83 -9.07
CA ASP A 174 22.28 -16.18 -9.86
C ASP A 174 21.89 -16.97 -11.13
N GLN A 175 21.00 -17.95 -11.02
CA GLN A 175 20.44 -18.65 -12.18
C GLN A 175 19.66 -17.69 -13.11
N LEU A 176 18.92 -16.74 -12.54
CA LEU A 176 18.26 -15.68 -13.31
C LEU A 176 19.27 -14.83 -14.08
N ALA A 177 20.40 -14.49 -13.47
CA ALA A 177 21.43 -13.69 -14.12
C ALA A 177 22.06 -14.38 -15.33
N LEU A 178 22.14 -15.72 -15.33
CA LEU A 178 22.58 -16.50 -16.49
C LEU A 178 21.54 -16.47 -17.63
N ARG A 179 20.25 -16.60 -17.30
CA ARG A 179 19.16 -16.62 -18.30
C ARG A 179 18.85 -15.25 -18.88
N ALA A 180 18.84 -14.21 -18.05
CA ALA A 180 18.45 -12.86 -18.42
C ALA A 180 19.42 -11.83 -17.78
N PRO A 181 20.66 -11.69 -18.30
CA PRO A 181 21.68 -10.81 -17.72
C PRO A 181 21.28 -9.33 -17.74
N THR A 182 20.42 -8.92 -18.68
CA THR A 182 19.84 -7.56 -18.76
C THR A 182 18.50 -7.42 -18.04
N GLY A 183 17.89 -8.54 -17.60
CA GLY A 183 16.55 -8.56 -17.02
C GLY A 183 15.40 -8.46 -18.03
N SER A 184 15.64 -8.81 -19.30
CA SER A 184 14.59 -8.88 -20.32
C SER A 184 13.48 -9.85 -19.91
N ASN A 185 12.24 -9.50 -20.25
CA ASN A 185 11.03 -10.28 -19.95
C ASN A 185 10.85 -10.63 -18.44
N THR A 186 11.28 -9.74 -17.54
CA THR A 186 11.11 -9.93 -16.09
C THR A 186 10.07 -9.00 -15.48
N LEU A 187 9.34 -9.51 -14.48
CA LEU A 187 8.39 -8.74 -13.67
C LEU A 187 8.89 -8.62 -12.23
N LEU A 188 9.33 -7.43 -11.84
CA LEU A 188 9.97 -7.22 -10.55
C LEU A 188 8.96 -6.80 -9.47
N LEU A 189 8.60 -7.72 -8.57
CA LEU A 189 7.57 -7.49 -7.55
C LEU A 189 8.14 -7.05 -6.19
N ARG A 190 7.26 -6.42 -5.40
CA ARG A 190 7.53 -6.06 -4.00
C ARG A 190 6.33 -6.38 -3.11
N GLY A 191 6.61 -6.89 -1.92
CA GLY A 191 5.59 -7.06 -0.89
C GLY A 191 5.14 -5.73 -0.29
N PRO A 192 3.98 -5.70 0.39
CA PRO A 192 3.45 -4.51 1.02
C PRO A 192 4.27 -4.09 2.25
N LYS A 193 4.89 -2.91 2.21
CA LYS A 193 5.71 -2.40 3.34
C LYS A 193 4.88 -1.90 4.52
N ASN A 194 3.78 -1.22 4.21
CA ASN A 194 3.01 -0.46 5.19
C ASN A 194 1.98 -1.32 5.93
N ALA A 195 1.86 -2.61 5.58
CA ALA A 195 0.95 -3.55 6.23
C ALA A 195 1.45 -4.06 7.60
N ARG A 196 2.66 -3.65 8.03
CA ARG A 196 3.24 -4.04 9.32
C ARG A 196 2.49 -3.41 10.48
N GLU A 197 2.40 -4.14 11.58
CA GLU A 197 1.72 -3.66 12.80
C GLU A 197 2.27 -2.34 13.33
N ALA A 198 3.60 -2.19 13.35
CA ALA A 198 4.26 -0.95 13.78
C ALA A 198 3.77 0.29 13.02
N VAL A 199 3.48 0.17 11.72
CA VAL A 199 3.08 1.29 10.86
C VAL A 199 1.68 1.82 11.22
N LYS A 200 0.84 0.99 11.85
CA LYS A 200 -0.50 1.42 12.33
C LYS A 200 -0.43 2.49 13.43
N HIS A 201 0.69 2.56 14.15
CA HIS A 201 0.91 3.49 15.24
C HIS A 201 1.62 4.78 14.81
N PHE A 202 2.26 4.79 13.64
CA PHE A 202 3.06 5.94 13.21
C PHE A 202 2.18 7.17 12.95
N GLY A 203 2.64 8.32 13.43
CA GLY A 203 1.90 9.59 13.34
C GLY A 203 0.68 9.64 14.25
N MET A 204 0.75 8.98 15.41
CA MET A 204 -0.31 9.04 16.42
C MET A 204 -0.51 10.47 16.89
N GLY A 205 -1.77 10.92 16.88
CA GLY A 205 -2.16 12.25 17.31
C GLY A 205 -3.67 12.46 17.19
N PRO A 206 -4.19 13.61 17.66
CA PRO A 206 -5.61 13.91 17.58
C PRO A 206 -6.13 13.89 16.13
N HIS A 207 -7.30 13.28 15.91
CA HIS A 207 -7.95 13.15 14.60
C HIS A 207 -7.11 12.45 13.50
N LYS A 208 -6.06 11.69 13.86
CA LYS A 208 -5.22 10.96 12.90
C LYS A 208 -5.64 9.50 12.67
N HIS A 209 -6.64 9.02 13.40
CA HIS A 209 -7.15 7.63 13.35
C HIS A 209 -6.04 6.56 13.36
N LYS A 210 -4.96 6.82 14.10
CA LYS A 210 -3.87 5.87 14.29
C LYS A 210 -4.13 4.99 15.50
N LYS A 211 -3.58 3.79 15.46
CA LYS A 211 -3.73 2.81 16.53
C LYS A 211 -2.91 3.28 17.74
N PRO A 212 -3.47 3.35 18.96
CA PRO A 212 -2.69 3.67 20.15
C PRO A 212 -1.72 2.55 20.53
N HIS A 213 -0.61 2.91 21.18
CA HIS A 213 0.33 1.96 21.78
C HIS A 213 -0.22 1.49 23.14
N VAL A 214 -0.93 0.36 23.12
CA VAL A 214 -1.45 -0.28 24.34
C VAL A 214 -0.97 -1.72 24.42
N VAL A 215 -0.57 -2.14 25.61
CA VAL A 215 -0.19 -3.54 25.90
C VAL A 215 -1.46 -4.38 26.05
N SER A 216 -2.31 -4.04 27.02
CA SER A 216 -3.59 -4.71 27.26
C SER A 216 -4.74 -4.05 26.50
N LYS A 217 -5.68 -4.86 26.03
CA LYS A 217 -6.89 -4.42 25.32
C LYS A 217 -8.12 -4.78 26.13
N GLY A 218 -9.10 -3.88 26.15
CA GLY A 218 -10.35 -4.11 26.89
C GLY A 218 -11.13 -2.83 27.11
N ARG A 219 -12.30 -2.92 27.78
CA ARG A 219 -13.16 -1.76 28.07
C ARG A 219 -12.47 -0.69 28.91
N LYS A 220 -11.59 -1.10 29.83
CA LYS A 220 -10.89 -0.23 30.79
C LYS A 220 -9.58 0.38 30.26
N PHE A 221 -9.11 -0.01 29.07
CA PHE A 221 -7.83 0.44 28.53
C PHE A 221 -8.04 1.40 27.35
N GLU A 222 -7.69 2.68 27.52
CA GLU A 222 -7.73 3.73 26.49
C GLU A 222 -9.04 3.87 25.68
N ARG A 223 -10.20 3.65 26.32
CA ARG A 223 -11.54 3.79 25.68
C ARG A 223 -12.48 4.79 26.37
N ALA A 224 -12.02 5.47 27.43
CA ALA A 224 -12.85 6.36 28.24
C ALA A 224 -12.80 7.83 27.76
N ARG A 225 -12.07 8.70 28.46
CA ARG A 225 -11.95 10.12 28.11
C ARG A 225 -11.21 10.29 26.78
N GLY A 226 -11.67 11.19 25.92
CA GLY A 226 -11.04 11.47 24.62
C GLY A 226 -11.42 10.49 23.49
N ARG A 227 -12.19 9.42 23.76
CA ARG A 227 -12.64 8.46 22.73
C ARG A 227 -14.14 8.48 22.47
N ARG A 228 -14.93 9.10 23.37
CA ARG A 228 -16.38 9.23 23.26
C ARG A 228 -16.86 10.54 23.86
N ARG A 229 -17.90 11.13 23.26
CA ARG A 229 -18.44 12.44 23.66
C ARG A 229 -18.95 12.47 25.10
N SER A 230 -19.46 11.35 25.61
CA SER A 230 -19.98 11.25 26.98
C SER A 230 -18.92 11.37 28.09
N ARG A 231 -17.62 11.36 27.76
CA ARG A 231 -16.53 11.51 28.73
C ARG A 231 -15.59 12.65 28.30
N GLY A 232 -16.06 13.88 28.46
CA GLY A 232 -15.29 15.10 28.22
C GLY A 232 -15.27 15.54 26.75
N PHE A 233 -14.57 14.82 25.88
CA PHE A 233 -14.46 15.14 24.46
C PHE A 233 -14.15 13.88 23.62
N LYS A 234 -14.27 13.97 22.29
CA LYS A 234 -13.98 12.87 21.36
C LYS A 234 -12.95 13.30 20.32
N VAL A 235 -11.86 12.55 20.25
CA VAL A 235 -10.77 12.66 19.27
C VAL A 235 -10.99 11.75 18.08
#